data_AF-A0AA38JFZ0-F1
#
_entry.id   AF-A0AA38JFZ0-F1
#
_cell.length_a   1.000
_cell.length_b   1.000
_cell.length_c   1.000
_cell.angle_alpha   90.00
_cell.angle_beta   90.00
_cell.angle_gamma   90.00
#
_symmetry.space_group_name_H-M   'P 1'
#
loop_
_entity.id
_entity.type
_entity.pdbx_description
1 polymer ?
#
loop_
_entity_poly.entity_id
_entity_poly.type
_entity_poly.pdbx_seq_one_letter_code
_entity_poly.pdbx_strand_id
1 'polypeptide(L)'
;MSFTAPGPERLNSSDCRIRYSEDKSKGVYASQKIQRNTVIEISPVLFVGIAEYEQHGNFDALDHHTYKWKDGRMAVALGLGSLFNHSNTPNVSYTLDPRTDSIRYETARDIYPDEELCIFYDHKVWFDPVGEAIIAIDPEPQAGCEGLSTIGNDDIDQEMPLNTDNPDEIVHELYLPFKILKPSPEEEDQNSIRTVLAWVVDVPEPRHLATLLKWLKSYGLDDPNLGHLKRVRKKDDRTTLLLSIDPTPPQLPVELELASPFQIPVPSSPALTLTSLSLESTFWPTFYAPKRKGEIETWSCGRVAWAREAMEVVITEALKSQSEGELPISAYMPASYGDEDDKKSAVSHDTRTSTSHPLRHAVLNLIRQVANLDLGHPNSSSENGSHYLLTGKTVFLSHEPCVMCSMALLHSRVKQIFYLNPMSRTGGCGGATCLPMVHGVNHRFEIFIWKQTVSKLAINEVLDA
;
A
#
# COMPACT_ATOMS: atom_id res chain seq x y z
N MET A 1 34.87 -16.46 -28.85
CA MET A 1 33.89 -17.49 -29.23
C MET A 1 32.59 -17.15 -28.54
N SER A 2 31.61 -16.62 -29.28
CA SER A 2 30.26 -16.39 -28.77
C SER A 2 29.54 -17.73 -28.84
N PHE A 3 29.19 -18.30 -27.68
CA PHE A 3 28.29 -19.45 -27.61
C PHE A 3 26.87 -18.95 -27.80
N THR A 4 26.37 -18.99 -29.03
CA THR A 4 24.94 -18.88 -29.28
C THR A 4 24.30 -20.20 -28.89
N ALA A 5 23.51 -20.21 -27.82
CA ALA A 5 22.74 -21.37 -27.40
C ALA A 5 21.76 -21.77 -28.53
N PRO A 6 21.63 -23.06 -28.88
CA PRO A 6 20.68 -23.50 -29.89
C PRO A 6 19.25 -23.24 -29.40
N GLY A 7 18.43 -22.59 -30.25
CA GLY A 7 17.02 -22.33 -29.96
C GLY A 7 16.20 -23.63 -29.85
N PRO A 8 15.04 -23.60 -29.18
CA PRO A 8 14.25 -24.80 -28.90
C PRO A 8 13.64 -25.41 -30.17
N GLU A 9 13.66 -26.75 -30.24
CA GLU A 9 13.53 -27.50 -31.49
C GLU A 9 12.08 -27.72 -31.96
N ARG A 10 11.04 -27.44 -31.16
CA ARG A 10 9.62 -27.72 -31.53
C ARG A 10 8.60 -26.82 -30.81
N LEU A 11 7.65 -26.28 -31.58
CA LEU A 11 6.63 -25.30 -31.15
C LEU A 11 5.18 -25.72 -31.47
N ASN A 12 4.91 -27.04 -31.59
CA ASN A 12 3.59 -27.74 -31.53
C ASN A 12 3.45 -28.84 -32.62
N SER A 13 3.94 -30.05 -32.35
CA SER A 13 3.84 -31.20 -33.28
C SER A 13 2.61 -32.10 -33.08
N SER A 14 1.71 -31.71 -32.18
CA SER A 14 0.65 -32.60 -31.64
C SER A 14 -0.76 -32.20 -32.08
N ASP A 15 -0.90 -31.34 -33.09
CA ASP A 15 -2.16 -30.84 -33.68
C ASP A 15 -3.17 -30.31 -32.66
N CYS A 16 -2.73 -29.64 -31.60
CA CYS A 16 -3.65 -29.03 -30.62
C CYS A 16 -4.43 -27.85 -31.23
N ARG A 17 -5.70 -27.69 -30.85
CA ARG A 17 -6.59 -26.60 -31.30
C ARG A 17 -6.88 -25.64 -30.16
N ILE A 18 -7.01 -24.36 -30.47
CA ILE A 18 -7.42 -23.34 -29.50
C ILE A 18 -8.93 -23.13 -29.61
N ARG A 19 -9.65 -23.18 -28.48
CA ARG A 19 -11.09 -22.86 -28.41
C ARG A 19 -11.35 -21.81 -27.33
N TYR A 20 -12.50 -21.15 -27.43
CA TYR A 20 -13.03 -20.28 -26.39
C TYR A 20 -14.02 -21.09 -25.54
N SER A 21 -13.97 -20.95 -24.22
CA SER A 21 -14.96 -21.50 -23.29
C SER A 21 -15.88 -20.38 -22.79
N GLU A 22 -17.13 -20.69 -22.42
CA GLU A 22 -18.08 -19.68 -21.91
C GLU A 22 -17.70 -19.19 -20.49
N ASP A 23 -16.98 -20.03 -19.73
CA ASP A 23 -16.62 -19.76 -18.31
C ASP A 23 -15.12 -19.49 -18.09
N LYS A 24 -14.27 -19.77 -19.08
CA LYS A 24 -12.80 -19.61 -19.02
C LYS A 24 -12.32 -19.01 -20.34
N SER A 25 -11.20 -18.31 -20.35
CA SER A 25 -10.68 -17.60 -21.54
C SER A 25 -10.32 -18.55 -22.72
N LYS A 26 -9.23 -18.31 -23.45
CA LYS A 26 -8.79 -19.24 -24.51
C LYS A 26 -8.19 -20.51 -23.85
N GLY A 27 -8.49 -21.69 -24.38
CA GLY A 27 -7.95 -22.98 -23.89
C GLY A 27 -7.38 -23.83 -25.02
N VAL A 28 -6.49 -24.77 -24.67
CA VAL A 28 -5.84 -25.70 -25.61
C VAL A 28 -6.54 -27.05 -25.56
N TYR A 29 -6.94 -27.60 -26.71
CA TYR A 29 -7.69 -28.85 -26.82
C TYR A 29 -6.98 -29.84 -27.75
N ALA A 30 -7.05 -31.13 -27.42
CA ALA A 30 -6.50 -32.19 -28.26
C ALA A 30 -7.38 -32.41 -29.50
N SER A 31 -6.79 -32.48 -30.71
CA SER A 31 -7.54 -32.86 -31.92
C SER A 31 -7.57 -34.36 -32.18
N GLN A 32 -6.68 -35.10 -31.53
CA GLN A 32 -6.51 -36.54 -31.65
C GLN A 32 -6.01 -37.12 -30.32
N LYS A 33 -5.98 -38.44 -30.20
CA LYS A 33 -5.45 -39.09 -29.00
C LYS A 33 -3.96 -38.77 -28.83
N ILE A 34 -3.55 -38.26 -27.66
CA ILE A 34 -2.15 -38.03 -27.29
C ILE A 34 -1.78 -39.03 -26.20
N GLN A 35 -0.70 -39.79 -26.39
CA GLN A 35 -0.24 -40.75 -25.39
C GLN A 35 0.36 -40.04 -24.17
N ARG A 36 0.31 -40.66 -23.00
CA ARG A 36 1.07 -40.23 -21.81
C ARG A 36 2.56 -40.04 -22.14
N ASN A 37 3.22 -39.11 -21.45
CA ASN A 37 4.65 -38.77 -21.57
C ASN A 37 5.04 -38.28 -22.97
N THR A 38 4.10 -37.64 -23.67
CA THR A 38 4.35 -37.00 -24.96
C THR A 38 4.63 -35.53 -24.72
N VAL A 39 5.75 -35.03 -25.25
CA VAL A 39 6.05 -33.59 -25.25
C VAL A 39 5.12 -32.90 -26.22
N ILE A 40 4.27 -32.03 -25.69
CA ILE A 40 3.31 -31.27 -26.48
C ILE A 40 3.98 -30.03 -27.06
N GLU A 41 4.78 -29.36 -26.23
CA GLU A 41 5.30 -28.03 -26.54
C GLU A 41 6.59 -27.76 -25.77
N ILE A 42 7.51 -27.02 -26.40
CA ILE A 42 8.63 -26.37 -25.72
C ILE A 42 8.57 -24.88 -26.02
N SER A 43 8.00 -24.11 -25.11
CA SER A 43 7.84 -22.68 -25.31
C SER A 43 9.10 -21.95 -24.83
N PRO A 44 9.81 -21.20 -25.69
CA PRO A 44 10.82 -20.24 -25.24
C PRO A 44 10.18 -19.21 -24.29
N VAL A 45 10.96 -18.63 -23.38
CA VAL A 45 10.43 -17.63 -22.45
C VAL A 45 10.94 -16.23 -22.72
N LEU A 46 10.07 -15.25 -22.51
CA LEU A 46 10.44 -13.85 -22.34
C LEU A 46 10.54 -13.55 -20.85
N PHE A 47 11.73 -13.19 -20.38
CA PHE A 47 11.90 -12.77 -18.99
C PHE A 47 11.39 -11.35 -18.80
N VAL A 48 10.62 -11.17 -17.74
CA VAL A 48 10.26 -9.87 -17.16
C VAL A 48 11.13 -9.69 -15.92
N GLY A 49 11.87 -8.58 -15.87
CA GLY A 49 12.74 -8.29 -14.72
C GLY A 49 11.92 -8.18 -13.43
N ILE A 50 12.52 -8.50 -12.27
CA ILE A 50 11.81 -8.51 -10.98
C ILE A 50 11.12 -7.16 -10.72
N ALA A 51 11.86 -6.06 -10.87
CA ALA A 51 11.32 -4.71 -10.70
C ALA A 51 10.28 -4.33 -11.75
N GLU A 52 10.40 -4.82 -12.98
CA GLU A 52 9.47 -4.55 -14.09
C GLU A 52 8.15 -5.32 -13.90
N TYR A 53 8.24 -6.56 -13.42
CA TYR A 53 7.09 -7.39 -13.06
C TYR A 53 6.34 -6.82 -11.87
N GLU A 54 7.05 -6.42 -10.82
CA GLU A 54 6.46 -5.81 -9.63
C GLU A 54 5.81 -4.45 -9.90
N GLN A 55 6.29 -3.70 -10.90
CA GLN A 55 5.74 -2.40 -11.28
C GLN A 55 4.59 -2.50 -12.29
N HIS A 56 4.62 -3.48 -13.20
CA HIS A 56 3.74 -3.51 -14.37
C HIS A 56 3.12 -4.87 -14.70
N GLY A 57 3.69 -5.99 -14.23
CA GLY A 57 3.24 -7.35 -14.57
C GLY A 57 2.24 -7.96 -13.59
N ASN A 58 2.32 -7.58 -12.31
CA ASN A 58 1.58 -8.17 -11.18
C ASN A 58 0.17 -7.58 -10.96
N PHE A 59 -0.35 -6.77 -11.90
CA PHE A 59 -1.63 -6.06 -11.74
C PHE A 59 -2.65 -6.37 -12.84
N ASP A 60 -2.30 -7.17 -13.84
CA ASP A 60 -3.08 -7.38 -15.05
C ASP A 60 -3.25 -8.87 -15.42
N ALA A 61 -3.95 -9.14 -16.53
CA ALA A 61 -4.12 -10.48 -17.13
C ALA A 61 -2.81 -11.26 -17.31
N LEU A 62 -1.66 -10.58 -17.33
CA LEU A 62 -0.34 -11.18 -17.48
C LEU A 62 0.07 -12.04 -16.27
N ASP A 63 -0.33 -11.68 -15.05
CA ASP A 63 0.06 -12.38 -13.81
C ASP A 63 -0.31 -13.87 -13.86
N HIS A 64 -1.51 -14.18 -14.36
CA HIS A 64 -2.03 -15.53 -14.55
C HIS A 64 -1.34 -16.34 -15.66
N HIS A 65 -0.46 -15.72 -16.44
CA HIS A 65 0.21 -16.33 -17.59
C HIS A 65 1.74 -16.35 -17.46
N THR A 66 2.26 -16.05 -16.26
CA THR A 66 3.69 -16.00 -15.99
C THR A 66 4.17 -17.13 -15.08
N TYR A 67 5.44 -17.50 -15.24
CA TYR A 67 6.11 -18.55 -14.50
C TYR A 67 7.24 -17.98 -13.67
N LYS A 68 7.32 -18.38 -12.40
CA LYS A 68 8.40 -17.97 -11.51
C LYS A 68 9.66 -18.80 -11.76
N TRP A 69 10.75 -18.13 -12.10
CA TRP A 69 12.07 -18.75 -12.27
C TRP A 69 12.82 -18.86 -10.94
N LYS A 70 13.85 -19.71 -10.88
CA LYS A 70 14.60 -19.99 -9.64
C LYS A 70 15.33 -18.78 -9.06
N ASP A 71 15.69 -17.82 -9.91
CA ASP A 71 16.38 -16.58 -9.54
C ASP A 71 15.42 -15.44 -9.18
N GLY A 72 14.10 -15.72 -9.13
CA GLY A 72 13.07 -14.76 -8.78
C GLY A 72 12.50 -13.97 -9.97
N ARG A 73 13.07 -14.09 -11.18
CA ARG A 73 12.49 -13.47 -12.38
C ARG A 73 11.18 -14.14 -12.77
N MET A 74 10.31 -13.38 -13.43
CA MET A 74 9.08 -13.90 -14.02
C MET A 74 9.27 -14.13 -15.51
N ALA A 75 8.64 -15.17 -16.05
CA ALA A 75 8.82 -15.62 -17.41
C ALA A 75 7.46 -15.80 -18.10
N VAL A 76 7.28 -15.18 -19.27
CA VAL A 76 6.09 -15.38 -20.11
C VAL A 76 6.44 -16.43 -21.17
N ALA A 77 5.61 -17.47 -21.30
CA ALA A 77 5.82 -18.52 -22.29
C ALA A 77 5.42 -18.05 -23.70
N LEU A 78 6.37 -17.98 -24.63
CA LEU A 78 6.16 -17.58 -26.02
C LEU A 78 5.74 -18.79 -26.88
N GLY A 79 4.56 -19.35 -26.61
CA GLY A 79 4.01 -20.52 -27.31
C GLY A 79 2.64 -20.92 -26.75
N LEU A 80 2.32 -22.22 -26.77
CA LEU A 80 1.08 -22.71 -26.16
C LEU A 80 1.07 -22.62 -24.63
N GLY A 81 2.24 -22.45 -24.01
CA GLY A 81 2.39 -22.41 -22.55
C GLY A 81 1.45 -21.43 -21.84
N SER A 82 1.28 -20.22 -22.38
CA SER A 82 0.39 -19.21 -21.82
C SER A 82 -1.10 -19.43 -22.12
N LEU A 83 -1.47 -20.49 -22.85
CA LEU A 83 -2.86 -20.80 -23.23
C LEU A 83 -3.43 -22.03 -22.52
N PHE A 84 -2.62 -22.78 -21.79
CA PHE A 84 -3.15 -23.84 -20.94
C PHE A 84 -4.03 -23.21 -19.84
N ASN A 85 -5.09 -23.88 -19.41
CA ASN A 85 -5.92 -23.39 -18.32
C ASN A 85 -5.62 -24.14 -17.02
N HIS A 86 -6.11 -23.59 -15.90
CA HIS A 86 -5.97 -24.21 -14.59
C HIS A 86 -6.89 -25.43 -14.43
N SER A 87 -6.36 -26.50 -13.85
CA SER A 87 -7.15 -27.58 -13.26
C SER A 87 -6.47 -28.12 -11.99
N ASN A 88 -7.28 -28.43 -10.97
CA ASN A 88 -6.85 -29.20 -9.78
C ASN A 88 -6.53 -30.67 -10.10
N THR A 89 -6.94 -31.15 -11.28
CA THR A 89 -6.61 -32.46 -11.83
C THR A 89 -5.92 -32.27 -13.20
N PRO A 90 -4.69 -31.71 -13.22
CA PRO A 90 -4.01 -31.39 -14.47
C PRO A 90 -3.69 -32.67 -15.25
N ASN A 91 -3.78 -32.58 -16.57
CA ASN A 91 -3.42 -33.67 -17.48
C ASN A 91 -2.14 -33.37 -18.27
N VAL A 92 -1.55 -32.19 -18.06
CA VAL A 92 -0.25 -31.76 -18.58
C VAL A 92 0.64 -31.30 -17.41
N SER A 93 1.90 -31.72 -17.40
CA SER A 93 2.94 -31.23 -16.51
C SER A 93 3.91 -30.33 -17.28
N TYR A 94 4.64 -29.47 -16.56
CA TYR A 94 5.65 -28.61 -17.17
C TYR A 94 6.97 -28.66 -16.41
N THR A 95 8.08 -28.46 -17.12
CA THR A 95 9.44 -28.38 -16.56
C THR A 95 10.16 -27.16 -17.11
N LEU A 96 10.84 -26.40 -16.25
CA LEU A 96 11.63 -25.24 -16.61
C LEU A 96 13.06 -25.69 -16.99
N ASP A 97 13.57 -25.33 -18.17
CA ASP A 97 14.97 -25.56 -18.56
C ASP A 97 15.74 -24.23 -18.64
N PRO A 98 16.54 -23.88 -17.61
CA PRO A 98 17.34 -22.66 -17.59
C PRO A 98 18.49 -22.63 -18.60
N ARG A 99 18.85 -23.75 -19.24
CA ARG A 99 19.96 -23.78 -20.20
C ARG A 99 19.55 -23.28 -21.58
N THR A 100 18.26 -23.40 -21.89
CA THR A 100 17.67 -23.05 -23.18
C THR A 100 16.61 -21.95 -23.04
N ASP A 101 16.43 -21.41 -21.83
CA ASP A 101 15.40 -20.43 -21.48
C ASP A 101 14.03 -20.82 -22.06
N SER A 102 13.57 -22.02 -21.68
CA SER A 102 12.31 -22.57 -22.20
C SER A 102 11.55 -23.40 -21.16
N ILE A 103 10.26 -23.59 -21.41
CA ILE A 103 9.36 -24.42 -20.61
C ILE A 103 8.88 -25.58 -21.47
N ARG A 104 9.13 -26.80 -21.00
CA ARG A 104 8.73 -28.05 -21.66
C ARG A 104 7.43 -28.56 -21.05
N TYR A 105 6.42 -28.80 -21.89
CA TYR A 105 5.09 -29.31 -21.50
C TYR A 105 4.91 -30.75 -21.96
N GLU A 106 4.50 -31.64 -21.05
CA GLU A 106 4.41 -33.08 -21.27
C GLU A 106 3.08 -33.65 -20.71
N THR A 107 2.45 -34.59 -21.42
CA THR A 107 1.20 -35.21 -20.96
C THR A 107 1.42 -36.10 -19.73
N ALA A 108 0.66 -35.86 -18.66
CA ALA A 108 0.71 -36.68 -17.45
C ALA A 108 -0.06 -38.01 -17.59
N ARG A 109 -1.01 -38.08 -18.52
CA ARG A 109 -1.81 -39.26 -18.88
C ARG A 109 -2.17 -39.25 -20.36
N ASP A 110 -2.80 -40.32 -20.84
CA ASP A 110 -3.43 -40.33 -22.16
C ASP A 110 -4.51 -39.24 -22.22
N ILE A 111 -4.52 -38.46 -23.31
CA ILE A 111 -5.49 -37.41 -23.62
C ILE A 111 -6.34 -37.87 -24.80
N TYR A 112 -7.66 -37.88 -24.66
CA TYR A 112 -8.58 -38.22 -25.74
C TYR A 112 -8.93 -36.98 -26.60
N PRO A 113 -9.40 -37.17 -27.84
CA PRO A 113 -9.84 -36.06 -28.69
C PRO A 113 -10.88 -35.19 -27.98
N ASP A 114 -10.80 -33.88 -28.22
CA ASP A 114 -11.65 -32.84 -27.64
C ASP A 114 -11.49 -32.60 -26.13
N GLU A 115 -10.58 -33.29 -25.45
CA GLU A 115 -10.20 -32.93 -24.07
C GLU A 115 -9.39 -31.63 -24.04
N GLU A 116 -9.65 -30.81 -23.01
CA GLU A 116 -8.83 -29.63 -22.70
C GLU A 116 -7.54 -30.05 -22.01
N LEU A 117 -6.42 -29.45 -22.43
CA LEU A 117 -5.13 -29.60 -21.81
C LEU A 117 -4.99 -28.53 -20.71
N CYS A 118 -4.81 -28.97 -19.48
CA CYS A 118 -4.74 -28.11 -18.30
C CYS A 118 -3.49 -28.39 -17.48
N ILE A 119 -2.95 -27.32 -16.90
CA ILE A 119 -1.82 -27.35 -15.97
C ILE A 119 -2.26 -26.84 -14.60
N PHE A 120 -1.42 -27.07 -13.59
CA PHE A 120 -1.66 -26.59 -12.24
C PHE A 120 -0.91 -25.28 -12.01
N TYR A 121 -1.58 -24.26 -11.42
CA TYR A 121 -1.03 -22.90 -11.25
C TYR A 121 -0.69 -22.51 -9.81
N ASP A 122 -1.11 -23.28 -8.82
CA ASP A 122 -1.02 -22.84 -7.42
C ASP A 122 0.21 -23.37 -6.67
N HIS A 123 0.57 -22.65 -5.62
CA HIS A 123 1.81 -22.79 -4.87
C HIS A 123 1.79 -23.94 -3.86
N LYS A 124 2.96 -24.61 -3.76
CA LYS A 124 3.32 -25.79 -2.94
C LYS A 124 2.81 -27.13 -3.45
N VAL A 125 3.66 -27.76 -4.26
CA VAL A 125 3.67 -29.20 -4.48
C VAL A 125 4.88 -29.77 -3.74
N TRP A 126 4.66 -30.30 -2.53
CA TRP A 126 5.58 -31.23 -1.87
C TRP A 126 4.95 -32.61 -2.06
N PHE A 127 5.42 -33.36 -3.05
CA PHE A 127 5.23 -34.79 -3.10
C PHE A 127 6.61 -35.44 -3.03
N ASP A 128 6.82 -36.25 -2.00
CA ASP A 128 7.78 -37.34 -2.07
C ASP A 128 7.12 -38.50 -2.83
N PRO A 129 7.82 -39.13 -3.79
CA PRO A 129 7.30 -40.30 -4.48
C PRO A 129 7.39 -41.52 -3.55
N VAL A 130 6.25 -42.14 -3.28
CA VAL A 130 6.21 -43.50 -2.71
C VAL A 130 6.03 -44.51 -3.85
N GLY A 131 6.99 -45.43 -4.00
CA GLY A 131 6.78 -46.75 -4.62
C GLY A 131 7.80 -47.20 -5.68
N GLU A 132 8.87 -47.87 -5.20
CA GLU A 132 9.58 -49.04 -5.79
C GLU A 132 10.27 -48.88 -7.19
N ALA A 133 11.56 -49.18 -7.43
CA ALA A 133 12.64 -49.79 -6.64
C ALA A 133 14.02 -49.63 -7.35
N ILE A 134 15.11 -49.93 -6.60
CA ILE A 134 16.48 -50.39 -7.01
C ILE A 134 17.51 -49.28 -7.38
N ILE A 135 18.72 -49.14 -6.79
CA ILE A 135 19.54 -49.87 -5.80
C ILE A 135 20.48 -48.89 -5.07
N ALA A 136 20.76 -49.24 -3.82
CA ALA A 136 21.70 -48.72 -2.81
C ALA A 136 23.07 -48.19 -3.29
N ILE A 137 23.64 -47.27 -2.50
CA ILE A 137 24.79 -47.54 -1.60
C ILE A 137 24.69 -46.55 -0.43
N ASP A 138 24.55 -47.10 0.77
CA ASP A 138 24.81 -46.44 2.06
C ASP A 138 26.22 -46.86 2.53
N PRO A 139 26.93 -46.07 3.37
CA PRO A 139 26.60 -46.10 4.79
C PRO A 139 26.72 -44.74 5.53
N GLU A 140 25.63 -44.36 6.20
CA GLU A 140 25.46 -44.21 7.67
C GLU A 140 26.69 -44.41 8.61
N PRO A 141 26.61 -44.08 9.93
CA PRO A 141 25.72 -43.14 10.65
C PRO A 141 26.46 -42.37 11.79
N GLN A 142 25.78 -41.47 12.52
CA GLN A 142 25.50 -41.73 13.95
C GLN A 142 24.71 -40.62 14.68
N ALA A 143 23.74 -41.16 15.43
CA ALA A 143 23.05 -40.64 16.62
C ALA A 143 22.06 -39.48 16.36
N GLY A 144 20.74 -39.70 16.38
CA GLY A 144 19.96 -40.41 17.41
C GLY A 144 19.44 -39.38 18.41
N CYS A 145 18.21 -39.38 18.90
CA CYS A 145 17.15 -40.37 18.91
C CYS A 145 15.85 -39.62 19.27
N GLU A 146 14.71 -40.20 18.87
CA GLU A 146 13.44 -40.28 19.62
C GLU A 146 12.73 -38.97 20.01
N GLY A 147 11.46 -38.74 19.66
CA GLY A 147 10.37 -39.69 19.46
C GLY A 147 9.26 -39.39 20.45
N LEU A 148 8.00 -39.57 19.99
CA LEU A 148 6.71 -39.51 20.70
C LEU A 148 6.05 -38.12 20.68
N SER A 149 5.05 -37.81 19.85
CA SER A 149 3.80 -38.47 19.42
C SER A 149 2.59 -37.73 20.00
N THR A 150 1.75 -37.25 19.07
CA THR A 150 0.30 -37.09 19.12
C THR A 150 -0.32 -36.23 20.23
N ILE A 151 -0.97 -35.13 19.83
CA ILE A 151 -2.36 -34.76 20.21
C ILE A 151 -2.88 -33.77 19.16
N GLY A 152 -4.09 -34.02 18.65
CA GLY A 152 -5.13 -33.00 18.45
C GLY A 152 -5.08 -32.12 17.20
N ASN A 153 -6.23 -32.04 16.52
CA ASN A 153 -6.64 -30.88 15.74
C ASN A 153 -6.39 -29.60 16.56
N ASP A 154 -5.65 -28.64 16.02
CA ASP A 154 -5.76 -27.21 16.37
C ASP A 154 -5.07 -26.37 15.27
N ASP A 155 -5.63 -25.18 15.06
CA ASP A 155 -5.25 -24.12 14.13
C ASP A 155 -3.74 -23.87 14.00
N ILE A 156 -3.22 -23.62 12.79
CA ILE A 156 -2.00 -22.80 12.65
C ILE A 156 -2.03 -21.90 11.40
N ASP A 157 -2.69 -20.75 11.54
CA ASP A 157 -2.13 -19.47 11.09
C ASP A 157 -0.74 -19.33 11.71
N GLN A 158 0.34 -19.67 10.99
CA GLN A 158 1.69 -19.44 11.49
C GLN A 158 2.03 -17.95 11.38
N GLU A 159 1.51 -17.17 12.32
CA GLU A 159 2.23 -15.98 12.75
C GLU A 159 3.61 -16.41 13.25
N MET A 160 4.67 -15.88 12.64
CA MET A 160 5.98 -15.97 13.29
C MET A 160 5.86 -15.22 14.62
N PRO A 161 6.25 -15.83 15.76
CA PRO A 161 6.27 -15.11 17.02
C PRO A 161 7.18 -13.89 16.85
N LEU A 162 6.63 -12.70 17.12
CA LEU A 162 7.43 -11.49 17.25
C LEU A 162 8.55 -11.80 18.24
N ASN A 163 9.79 -11.51 17.87
CA ASN A 163 10.91 -11.64 18.78
C ASN A 163 10.73 -10.61 19.90
N THR A 164 10.12 -11.03 21.01
CA THR A 164 9.82 -10.16 22.15
C THR A 164 11.08 -9.75 22.92
N ASP A 165 12.21 -10.40 22.65
CA ASP A 165 13.47 -10.15 23.33
C ASP A 165 14.18 -8.88 22.81
N ASN A 166 13.80 -8.37 21.63
CA ASN A 166 14.34 -7.12 21.09
C ASN A 166 13.23 -6.23 20.47
N PRO A 167 12.71 -5.24 21.23
CA PRO A 167 11.62 -4.36 20.75
C PRO A 167 12.03 -3.41 19.62
N ASP A 168 13.33 -3.21 19.40
CA ASP A 168 13.88 -2.33 18.37
C ASP A 168 14.17 -3.07 17.05
N GLU A 169 14.03 -4.40 17.01
CA GLU A 169 14.22 -5.20 15.81
C GLU A 169 13.20 -4.83 14.72
N ILE A 170 13.66 -4.59 13.49
CA ILE A 170 12.81 -4.16 12.38
C ILE A 170 12.12 -5.38 11.76
N VAL A 171 10.79 -5.33 11.72
CA VAL A 171 9.93 -6.34 11.11
C VAL A 171 9.81 -6.08 9.61
N HIS A 172 10.08 -7.10 8.80
CA HIS A 172 9.94 -7.04 7.35
C HIS A 172 8.46 -6.95 6.93
N GLU A 173 8.14 -6.17 5.88
CA GLU A 173 6.77 -5.80 5.47
C GLU A 173 5.82 -7.01 5.28
N LEU A 174 6.34 -8.12 4.77
CA LEU A 174 5.58 -9.36 4.58
C LEU A 174 4.99 -9.91 5.89
N TYR A 175 5.67 -9.71 7.01
CA TYR A 175 5.26 -10.21 8.33
C TYR A 175 4.42 -9.21 9.13
N LEU A 176 4.18 -8.01 8.60
CA LEU A 176 3.29 -7.06 9.27
C LEU A 176 1.85 -7.61 9.28
N PRO A 177 1.09 -7.40 10.37
CA PRO A 177 -0.29 -7.88 10.47
C PRO A 177 -1.28 -7.03 9.65
N PHE A 178 -0.79 -6.05 8.90
CA PHE A 178 -1.56 -5.14 8.06
C PHE A 178 -0.84 -4.86 6.74
N LYS A 179 -1.58 -4.31 5.76
CA LYS A 179 -1.06 -3.80 4.50
C LYS A 179 -1.39 -2.31 4.38
N ILE A 180 -0.54 -1.55 3.69
CA ILE A 180 -0.78 -0.13 3.42
C ILE A 180 -1.69 -0.02 2.20
N LEU A 181 -2.77 0.75 2.29
CA LEU A 181 -3.54 1.15 1.13
C LEU A 181 -2.78 2.24 0.37
N LYS A 182 -2.02 1.84 -0.66
CA LYS A 182 -1.30 2.76 -1.55
C LYS A 182 -2.30 3.27 -2.62
N PRO A 183 -2.38 4.59 -2.87
CA PRO A 183 -3.16 5.09 -4.00
C PRO A 183 -2.58 4.53 -5.31
N SER A 184 -3.47 4.24 -6.26
CA SER A 184 -3.06 4.10 -7.66
C SER A 184 -2.34 5.39 -8.08
N PRO A 185 -1.20 5.32 -8.81
CA PRO A 185 -0.60 6.52 -9.36
C PRO A 185 -1.57 7.14 -10.37
N GLU A 186 -2.32 8.14 -9.95
CA GLU A 186 -3.02 9.03 -10.88
C GLU A 186 -1.96 9.74 -11.74
N GLU A 187 -2.24 9.94 -13.02
CA GLU A 187 -1.41 10.75 -13.90
C GLU A 187 -1.34 12.17 -13.32
N GLU A 188 -0.20 12.50 -12.68
CA GLU A 188 0.05 13.85 -12.16
C GLU A 188 0.06 14.83 -13.35
N ASP A 189 -0.99 15.64 -13.48
CA ASP A 189 -1.12 16.67 -14.51
C ASP A 189 -0.90 18.08 -13.91
N GLN A 190 -0.62 19.09 -14.75
CA GLN A 190 -0.35 20.45 -14.25
C GLN A 190 -1.57 21.08 -13.53
N ASN A 191 -2.79 20.61 -13.84
CA ASN A 191 -4.04 21.07 -13.23
C ASN A 191 -4.27 20.51 -11.83
N SER A 192 -3.63 19.39 -11.48
CA SER A 192 -3.69 18.80 -10.15
C SER A 192 -2.93 19.62 -9.09
N ILE A 193 -1.98 20.47 -9.49
CA ILE A 193 -1.15 21.26 -8.56
C ILE A 193 -1.97 22.36 -7.91
N ARG A 194 -2.02 22.32 -6.57
CA ARG A 194 -2.61 23.40 -5.79
C ARG A 194 -1.65 24.55 -5.62
N THR A 195 -2.15 25.76 -5.84
CA THR A 195 -1.38 26.98 -5.71
C THR A 195 -2.01 27.94 -4.70
N VAL A 196 -1.18 28.75 -4.07
CA VAL A 196 -1.56 29.88 -3.21
C VAL A 196 -0.93 31.15 -3.77
N LEU A 197 -1.60 32.30 -3.57
CA LEU A 197 -1.04 33.58 -3.97
C LEU A 197 0.03 34.00 -2.95
N ALA A 198 1.25 34.23 -3.43
CA ALA A 198 2.35 34.74 -2.61
C ALA A 198 2.85 36.09 -3.14
N TRP A 199 3.21 36.97 -2.22
CA TRP A 199 3.87 38.24 -2.50
C TRP A 199 5.32 38.01 -2.90
N VAL A 200 5.72 38.62 -4.00
CA VAL A 200 7.06 38.59 -4.55
C VAL A 200 7.51 40.00 -4.94
N VAL A 201 8.82 40.21 -5.02
CA VAL A 201 9.42 41.46 -5.50
C VAL A 201 10.56 41.17 -6.46
N ASP A 202 10.65 41.96 -7.54
CA ASP A 202 11.79 41.92 -8.44
C ASP A 202 12.98 42.68 -7.83
N VAL A 203 14.12 42.01 -7.80
CA VAL A 203 15.40 42.51 -7.28
C VAL A 203 16.30 42.81 -8.48
N PRO A 204 16.45 44.09 -8.87
CA PRO A 204 17.22 44.47 -10.06
C PRO A 204 18.72 44.19 -9.91
N GLU A 205 19.25 44.29 -8.68
CA GLU A 205 20.66 44.12 -8.41
C GLU A 205 20.92 42.95 -7.45
N PRO A 206 21.64 41.88 -7.87
CA PRO A 206 21.88 40.70 -7.05
C PRO A 206 22.58 40.98 -5.70
N ARG A 207 23.31 42.09 -5.59
CA ARG A 207 23.96 42.51 -4.33
C ARG A 207 22.97 42.80 -3.20
N HIS A 208 21.74 43.20 -3.53
CA HIS A 208 20.70 43.49 -2.53
C HIS A 208 20.06 42.24 -1.93
N LEU A 209 20.28 41.08 -2.55
CA LEU A 209 19.64 39.82 -2.16
C LEU A 209 20.03 39.37 -0.74
N ALA A 210 21.31 39.49 -0.37
CA ALA A 210 21.78 39.12 0.96
C ALA A 210 21.15 40.01 2.06
N THR A 211 21.03 41.31 1.78
CA THR A 211 20.38 42.28 2.66
C THR A 211 18.89 41.96 2.82
N LEU A 212 18.20 41.65 1.72
CA LEU A 212 16.77 41.31 1.73
C LEU A 212 16.47 39.99 2.44
N LEU A 213 17.29 38.96 2.27
CA LEU A 213 17.14 37.70 3.00
C LEU A 213 17.34 37.89 4.51
N LYS A 214 18.30 38.74 4.90
CA LYS A 214 18.49 39.11 6.32
C LYS A 214 17.30 39.92 6.86
N TRP A 215 16.77 40.84 6.04
CA TRP A 215 15.59 41.63 6.36
C TRP A 215 14.35 40.75 6.58
N LEU A 216 14.07 39.81 5.67
CA LEU A 216 12.96 38.85 5.80
C LEU A 216 13.00 38.11 7.15
N LYS A 217 14.18 37.62 7.53
CA LYS A 217 14.37 36.94 8.81
C LYS A 217 14.15 37.85 10.02
N SER A 218 14.62 39.10 9.95
CA SER A 218 14.45 40.08 11.05
C SER A 218 13.01 40.56 11.23
N TYR A 219 12.21 40.56 10.16
CA TYR A 219 10.80 40.96 10.18
C TYR A 219 9.83 39.78 10.40
N GLY A 220 10.35 38.56 10.62
CA GLY A 220 9.52 37.39 10.87
C GLY A 220 8.73 36.89 9.65
N LEU A 221 9.15 37.26 8.43
CA LEU A 221 8.51 36.84 7.18
C LEU A 221 9.02 35.46 6.70
N ASP A 222 9.77 34.76 7.54
CA ASP A 222 10.27 33.41 7.28
C ASP A 222 9.22 32.36 7.69
N ASP A 223 8.08 32.38 7.01
CA ASP A 223 6.98 31.45 7.27
C ASP A 223 7.43 29.99 7.02
N PRO A 224 7.34 29.09 8.02
CA PRO A 224 7.62 27.66 7.85
C PRO A 224 6.82 27.02 6.72
N ASN A 225 5.62 27.51 6.42
CA ASN A 225 4.77 27.04 5.32
C ASN A 225 5.34 27.31 3.94
N LEU A 226 6.38 28.15 3.81
CA LEU A 226 7.08 28.42 2.55
C LEU A 226 8.43 27.70 2.44
N GLY A 227 8.79 26.86 3.42
CA GLY A 227 10.08 26.18 3.48
C GLY A 227 10.34 25.22 2.30
N HIS A 228 9.30 24.74 1.62
CA HIS A 228 9.42 23.90 0.42
C HIS A 228 9.71 24.68 -0.87
N LEU A 229 9.62 26.02 -0.83
CA LEU A 229 9.88 26.87 -1.99
C LEU A 229 11.28 27.48 -1.89
N LYS A 230 11.96 27.60 -3.04
CA LYS A 230 13.20 28.38 -3.09
C LYS A 230 12.84 29.85 -2.95
N ARG A 231 13.51 30.56 -2.04
CA ARG A 231 13.25 32.00 -1.81
C ARG A 231 13.54 32.88 -3.03
N VAL A 232 14.37 32.41 -3.97
CA VAL A 232 14.85 33.20 -5.10
C VAL A 232 14.59 32.47 -6.41
N ARG A 233 14.02 33.18 -7.38
CA ARG A 233 13.83 32.72 -8.76
C ARG A 233 14.64 33.60 -9.70
N LYS A 234 15.41 32.99 -10.60
CA LYS A 234 16.06 33.69 -11.71
C LYS A 234 15.39 33.25 -13.01
N LYS A 235 14.80 34.19 -13.75
CA LYS A 235 14.13 33.92 -15.03
C LYS A 235 14.31 35.12 -15.95
N ASP A 236 14.78 34.89 -17.19
CA ASP A 236 14.90 35.91 -18.23
C ASP A 236 15.61 37.20 -17.76
N ASP A 237 16.76 37.02 -17.09
CA ASP A 237 17.60 38.09 -16.51
C ASP A 237 16.99 38.87 -15.33
N ARG A 238 15.83 38.43 -14.82
CA ARG A 238 15.20 38.98 -13.62
C ARG A 238 15.42 38.06 -12.43
N THR A 239 15.79 38.66 -11.30
CA THR A 239 15.84 37.96 -10.01
C THR A 239 14.61 38.36 -9.21
N THR A 240 13.72 37.42 -8.89
CA THR A 240 12.53 37.67 -8.08
C THR A 240 12.70 36.99 -6.72
N LEU A 241 12.33 37.69 -5.64
CA LEU A 241 12.38 37.23 -4.26
C LEU A 241 10.97 36.94 -3.74
N LEU A 242 10.78 35.79 -3.08
CA LEU A 242 9.56 35.39 -2.40
C LEU A 242 9.50 35.99 -0.98
N LEU A 243 8.42 36.73 -0.69
CA LEU A 243 8.27 37.48 0.56
C LEU A 243 7.39 36.76 1.57
N SER A 244 6.07 36.70 1.33
CA SER A 244 5.06 36.15 2.26
C SER A 244 3.79 35.71 1.52
N ILE A 245 2.97 34.89 2.15
CA ILE A 245 1.59 34.53 1.72
C ILE A 245 0.51 35.32 2.48
N ASP A 246 0.90 36.29 3.30
CA ASP A 246 -0.04 37.11 4.07
C ASP A 246 -1.02 37.89 3.18
N PRO A 247 -2.24 38.18 3.68
CA PRO A 247 -3.23 38.94 2.91
C PRO A 247 -2.79 40.38 2.62
N THR A 248 -1.90 40.94 3.45
CA THR A 248 -1.38 42.31 3.30
C THR A 248 0.02 42.32 2.69
N PRO A 249 0.33 43.25 1.77
CA PRO A 249 1.67 43.35 1.19
C PRO A 249 2.69 43.76 2.25
N PRO A 250 3.84 43.08 2.34
CA PRO A 250 4.91 43.46 3.26
C PRO A 250 5.54 44.80 2.85
N GLN A 251 5.88 45.64 3.83
CA GLN A 251 6.54 46.92 3.58
C GLN A 251 8.02 46.72 3.31
N LEU A 252 8.46 46.99 2.09
CA LEU A 252 9.85 46.81 1.68
C LEU A 252 10.78 47.88 2.28
N PRO A 253 12.07 47.58 2.49
CA PRO A 253 13.07 48.57 2.89
C PRO A 253 13.16 49.71 1.87
N VAL A 254 12.92 50.94 2.32
CA VAL A 254 12.90 52.14 1.46
C VAL A 254 14.29 52.42 0.88
N GLU A 255 15.35 52.02 1.58
CA GLU A 255 16.75 52.27 1.22
C GLU A 255 17.19 51.53 -0.05
N LEU A 256 16.44 50.51 -0.48
CA LEU A 256 16.80 49.65 -1.61
C LEU A 256 16.09 50.04 -2.92
N GLU A 257 15.24 51.08 -2.90
CA GLU A 257 14.50 51.61 -4.07
C GLU A 257 13.85 50.51 -4.94
N LEU A 258 13.27 49.51 -4.30
CA LEU A 258 12.67 48.36 -4.98
C LEU A 258 11.30 48.71 -5.56
N ALA A 259 10.92 47.99 -6.62
CA ALA A 259 9.57 48.06 -7.16
C ALA A 259 8.52 47.56 -6.15
N SER A 260 7.27 47.96 -6.32
CA SER A 260 6.17 47.49 -5.47
C SER A 260 6.00 45.97 -5.57
N PRO A 261 5.77 45.27 -4.45
CA PRO A 261 5.55 43.84 -4.46
C PRO A 261 4.24 43.49 -5.16
N PHE A 262 4.21 42.33 -5.81
CA PHE A 262 3.04 41.82 -6.54
C PHE A 262 2.79 40.35 -6.20
N GLN A 263 1.60 39.83 -6.52
CA GLN A 263 1.23 38.46 -6.21
C GLN A 263 1.43 37.53 -7.40
N ILE A 264 1.90 36.30 -7.13
CA ILE A 264 2.01 35.22 -8.12
C ILE A 264 1.54 33.89 -7.49
N PRO A 265 0.89 32.99 -8.26
CA PRO A 265 0.61 31.65 -7.78
C PRO A 265 1.91 30.87 -7.56
N VAL A 266 2.05 30.29 -6.38
CA VAL A 266 3.14 29.38 -6.01
C VAL A 266 2.57 28.06 -5.47
N PRO A 267 3.26 26.92 -5.61
CA PRO A 267 2.80 25.63 -5.09
C PRO A 267 2.55 25.68 -3.58
N SER A 268 1.40 25.16 -3.13
CA SER A 268 1.01 25.16 -1.71
C SER A 268 1.66 24.05 -0.89
N SER A 269 2.24 23.05 -1.54
CA SER A 269 2.80 21.84 -0.93
C SER A 269 4.17 21.51 -1.56
N PRO A 270 5.04 20.76 -0.87
CA PRO A 270 6.31 20.30 -1.43
C PRO A 270 6.12 19.28 -2.55
N ALA A 271 7.01 19.34 -3.54
CA ALA A 271 7.12 18.33 -4.58
C ALA A 271 7.61 17.00 -4.01
N LEU A 272 6.76 15.96 -4.09
CA LEU A 272 7.02 14.62 -3.55
C LEU A 272 7.51 13.63 -4.60
N THR A 273 7.35 13.91 -5.90
CA THR A 273 7.83 13.07 -7.00
C THR A 273 8.66 13.90 -7.98
N LEU A 274 9.41 13.23 -8.86
CA LEU A 274 10.12 13.94 -9.93
C LEU A 274 9.15 14.57 -10.94
N THR A 275 7.99 13.95 -11.15
CA THR A 275 6.92 14.48 -12.01
C THR A 275 6.30 15.73 -11.38
N SER A 276 5.87 15.65 -10.12
CA SER A 276 5.34 16.79 -9.36
C SER A 276 6.39 17.90 -9.24
N LEU A 277 7.67 17.57 -9.07
CA LEU A 277 8.77 18.55 -9.06
C LEU A 277 8.85 19.31 -10.39
N SER A 278 8.81 18.60 -11.51
CA SER A 278 8.85 19.19 -12.84
C SER A 278 7.67 20.14 -13.05
N LEU A 279 6.47 19.67 -12.70
CA LEU A 279 5.23 20.43 -12.86
C LEU A 279 5.16 21.62 -11.89
N GLU A 280 5.47 21.47 -10.61
CA GLU A 280 5.43 22.54 -9.60
C GLU A 280 6.50 23.61 -9.88
N SER A 281 7.66 23.20 -10.38
CA SER A 281 8.73 24.12 -10.79
C SER A 281 8.32 25.03 -11.95
N THR A 282 7.24 24.74 -12.67
CA THR A 282 6.67 25.65 -13.69
C THR A 282 6.03 26.90 -13.07
N PHE A 283 5.47 26.79 -11.86
CA PHE A 283 4.87 27.91 -11.13
C PHE A 283 5.93 28.70 -10.36
N TRP A 284 6.68 28.00 -9.50
CA TRP A 284 7.76 28.59 -8.71
C TRP A 284 8.85 27.56 -8.40
N PRO A 285 10.14 27.93 -8.40
CA PRO A 285 11.20 26.99 -8.06
C PRO A 285 10.98 26.39 -6.67
N THR A 286 10.76 25.09 -6.63
CA THR A 286 10.56 24.32 -5.40
C THR A 286 11.75 23.40 -5.14
N PHE A 287 11.88 22.93 -3.91
CA PHE A 287 12.79 21.85 -3.61
C PHE A 287 12.10 20.52 -3.89
N TYR A 288 12.86 19.58 -4.47
CA TYR A 288 12.49 18.19 -4.32
C TYR A 288 12.67 17.85 -2.85
N ALA A 289 11.56 17.83 -2.13
CA ALA A 289 11.50 17.42 -0.75
C ALA A 289 10.72 16.11 -0.72
N PRO A 290 11.30 15.00 -1.24
CA PRO A 290 10.70 13.72 -1.01
C PRO A 290 10.67 13.57 0.50
N LYS A 291 9.47 13.61 1.10
CA LYS A 291 9.25 12.68 2.21
C LYS A 291 9.74 11.36 1.66
N ARG A 292 10.84 10.81 2.19
CA ARG A 292 11.59 9.70 1.58
C ARG A 292 10.60 8.69 1.02
N LYS A 293 10.33 8.80 -0.29
CA LYS A 293 9.20 8.12 -0.92
C LYS A 293 9.71 6.70 -1.15
N GLY A 294 9.50 5.85 -0.15
CA GLY A 294 10.12 4.52 -0.07
C GLY A 294 10.84 4.21 1.25
N GLU A 295 11.00 5.13 2.20
CA GLU A 295 11.17 4.68 3.59
C GLU A 295 9.78 4.30 4.08
N ILE A 296 9.46 3.01 3.95
CA ILE A 296 8.47 2.38 4.83
C ILE A 296 8.88 2.79 6.24
N GLU A 297 8.00 3.50 6.96
CA GLU A 297 8.25 3.80 8.37
C GLU A 297 8.56 2.46 9.03
N THR A 298 9.81 2.26 9.46
CA THR A 298 10.28 0.94 9.86
C THR A 298 9.49 0.52 11.08
N TRP A 299 8.89 -0.66 11.01
CA TRP A 299 8.07 -1.19 12.09
C TRP A 299 8.95 -2.03 12.98
N SER A 300 9.30 -1.51 14.15
CA SER A 300 10.00 -2.32 15.15
C SER A 300 9.05 -3.35 15.77
N CYS A 301 9.59 -4.43 16.34
CA CYS A 301 8.80 -5.43 17.05
C CYS A 301 7.91 -4.81 18.13
N GLY A 302 8.44 -3.84 18.89
CA GLY A 302 7.67 -3.10 19.91
C GLY A 302 6.50 -2.31 19.31
N ARG A 303 6.71 -1.69 18.15
CA ARG A 303 5.67 -0.94 17.45
C ARG A 303 4.57 -1.85 16.91
N VAL A 304 4.95 -3.02 16.38
CA VAL A 304 3.98 -4.02 15.93
C VAL A 304 3.19 -4.58 17.11
N ALA A 305 3.84 -4.87 18.24
CA ALA A 305 3.16 -5.32 19.45
C ALA A 305 2.14 -4.29 19.97
N TRP A 306 2.53 -3.00 20.01
CA TRP A 306 1.62 -1.89 20.32
C TRP A 306 0.41 -1.83 19.39
N ALA A 307 0.61 -2.03 18.08
CA ALA A 307 -0.49 -2.04 17.12
C ALA A 307 -1.42 -3.25 17.30
N ARG A 308 -0.87 -4.41 17.65
CA ARG A 308 -1.64 -5.64 17.93
C ARG A 308 -2.50 -5.46 19.18
N GLU A 309 -1.92 -4.97 20.26
CA GLU A 309 -2.64 -4.64 21.50
C GLU A 309 -3.78 -3.65 21.24
N ALA A 310 -3.52 -2.60 20.45
CA ALA A 310 -4.55 -1.64 20.07
C ALA A 310 -5.69 -2.28 19.26
N MET A 311 -5.37 -3.20 18.35
CA MET A 311 -6.39 -3.93 17.57
C MET A 311 -7.19 -4.91 18.45
N GLU A 312 -6.55 -5.56 19.42
CA GLU A 312 -7.23 -6.43 20.40
C GLU A 312 -8.22 -5.65 21.26
N VAL A 313 -7.88 -4.43 21.67
CA VAL A 313 -8.80 -3.51 22.38
C VAL A 313 -10.01 -3.19 21.51
N VAL A 314 -9.81 -2.88 20.23
CA VAL A 314 -10.90 -2.65 19.27
C VAL A 314 -11.82 -3.85 19.16
N ILE A 315 -11.26 -5.06 18.99
CA ILE A 315 -12.04 -6.30 18.87
C ILE A 315 -12.83 -6.57 20.15
N THR A 316 -12.19 -6.44 21.31
CA THR A 316 -12.81 -6.66 22.61
C THR A 316 -13.98 -5.70 22.85
N GLU A 317 -13.80 -4.42 22.55
CA GLU A 317 -14.86 -3.41 22.70
C GLU A 317 -16.00 -3.65 21.72
N ALA A 318 -15.72 -4.06 20.48
CA ALA A 318 -16.76 -4.39 19.50
C ALA A 318 -17.62 -5.56 19.96
N LEU A 319 -17.00 -6.65 20.45
CA LEU A 319 -17.71 -7.81 21.00
C LEU A 319 -18.53 -7.47 22.24
N LYS A 320 -17.99 -6.60 23.11
CA LYS A 320 -18.72 -6.09 24.27
C LYS A 320 -19.96 -5.30 23.84
N SER A 321 -19.82 -4.34 22.92
CA SER A 321 -20.93 -3.52 22.42
C SER A 321 -22.05 -4.38 21.80
N GLN A 322 -21.68 -5.47 21.11
CA GLN A 322 -22.63 -6.45 20.60
C GLN A 322 -23.46 -7.10 21.71
N SER A 323 -22.82 -7.49 22.81
CA SER A 323 -23.52 -8.08 23.95
C SER A 323 -24.47 -7.10 24.65
N GLU A 324 -24.23 -5.79 24.50
CA GLU A 324 -25.05 -4.71 25.02
C GLU A 324 -26.20 -4.31 24.06
N GLY A 325 -26.30 -4.98 22.91
CA GLY A 325 -27.35 -4.75 21.91
C GLY A 325 -27.03 -3.65 20.90
N GLU A 326 -25.78 -3.19 20.84
CA GLU A 326 -25.29 -2.26 19.82
C GLU A 326 -24.74 -2.99 18.58
N LEU A 327 -24.44 -2.23 17.53
CA LEU A 327 -23.67 -2.75 16.41
C LEU A 327 -22.22 -3.00 16.84
N PRO A 328 -21.56 -4.10 16.41
CA PRO A 328 -20.19 -4.46 16.79
C PRO A 328 -19.14 -3.60 16.06
N ILE A 329 -19.29 -2.28 16.16
CA ILE A 329 -18.42 -1.30 15.51
C ILE A 329 -17.78 -0.47 16.61
N SER A 330 -16.46 -0.58 16.76
CA SER A 330 -15.64 0.15 17.72
C SER A 330 -14.51 0.94 17.05
N ALA A 331 -14.01 1.93 17.79
CA ALA A 331 -12.90 2.80 17.45
C ALA A 331 -12.04 3.09 18.69
N TYR A 332 -10.72 3.02 18.55
CA TYR A 332 -9.75 3.20 19.63
C TYR A 332 -8.62 4.14 19.19
N MET A 333 -8.26 5.07 20.06
CA MET A 333 -7.05 5.89 19.96
C MET A 333 -6.14 5.53 21.12
N PRO A 334 -5.07 4.74 20.92
CA PRO A 334 -4.06 4.50 21.95
C PRO A 334 -3.18 5.75 22.19
N ALA A 335 -2.42 5.69 23.28
CA ALA A 335 -1.25 6.54 23.49
C ALA A 335 -0.26 6.39 22.32
N SER A 336 0.41 7.47 21.95
CA SER A 336 1.35 7.45 20.82
C SER A 336 2.56 6.57 21.13
N TYR A 337 2.93 5.70 20.19
CA TYR A 337 4.12 4.87 20.33
C TYR A 337 5.40 5.72 20.34
N GLY A 338 6.25 5.52 21.34
CA GLY A 338 7.54 6.22 21.47
C GLY A 338 7.46 7.64 22.05
N ASP A 339 6.28 8.07 22.52
CA ASP A 339 6.08 9.34 23.21
C ASP A 339 5.67 9.07 24.67
N GLU A 340 6.64 9.09 25.59
CA GLU A 340 6.41 8.77 27.00
C GLU A 340 5.55 9.82 27.73
N ASP A 341 5.49 11.04 27.19
CA ASP A 341 4.71 12.14 27.73
C ASP A 341 3.22 12.03 27.31
N ASP A 342 2.94 11.38 26.18
CA ASP A 342 1.59 11.21 25.64
C ASP A 342 0.87 9.98 26.22
N LYS A 343 0.19 10.16 27.34
CA LYS A 343 -0.61 9.12 28.00
C LYS A 343 -2.09 9.12 27.59
N LYS A 344 -2.47 9.92 26.59
CA LYS A 344 -3.88 10.06 26.21
C LYS A 344 -4.34 8.87 25.38
N SER A 345 -5.34 8.15 25.88
CA SER A 345 -6.07 7.13 25.12
C SER A 345 -7.58 7.29 25.27
N ALA A 346 -8.33 6.84 24.25
CA ALA A 346 -9.78 6.88 24.24
C ALA A 346 -10.35 5.71 23.44
N VAL A 347 -11.43 5.09 23.92
CA VAL A 347 -12.10 3.95 23.30
C VAL A 347 -13.60 4.17 23.24
N SER A 348 -14.21 3.86 22.11
CA SER A 348 -15.64 4.05 21.90
C SER A 348 -16.22 3.00 20.95
N HIS A 349 -17.53 2.83 21.02
CA HIS A 349 -18.31 2.01 20.12
C HIS A 349 -19.50 2.78 19.53
N ASP A 350 -20.14 2.18 18.54
CA ASP A 350 -21.36 2.67 17.92
C ASP A 350 -22.52 2.60 18.90
N THR A 351 -23.23 3.71 19.10
CA THR A 351 -24.34 3.80 20.06
C THR A 351 -25.65 4.20 19.38
N ARG A 352 -25.76 4.02 18.06
CA ARG A 352 -26.92 4.51 17.30
C ARG A 352 -28.23 3.84 17.74
N THR A 353 -28.16 2.61 18.26
CA THR A 353 -29.34 1.86 18.68
C THR A 353 -29.86 2.38 20.01
N SER A 354 -29.04 2.37 21.07
CA SER A 354 -29.47 2.83 22.40
C SER A 354 -29.82 4.32 22.42
N THR A 355 -29.09 5.14 21.67
CA THR A 355 -29.33 6.60 21.64
C THR A 355 -30.41 7.02 20.65
N SER A 356 -30.89 6.08 19.81
CA SER A 356 -31.82 6.39 18.70
C SER A 356 -31.33 7.56 17.85
N HIS A 357 -30.01 7.66 17.64
CA HIS A 357 -29.39 8.79 16.95
C HIS A 357 -28.45 8.28 15.84
N PRO A 358 -28.79 8.51 14.55
CA PRO A 358 -28.11 7.87 13.43
C PRO A 358 -26.63 8.25 13.32
N LEU A 359 -26.23 9.45 13.76
CA LEU A 359 -24.84 9.90 13.69
C LEU A 359 -23.95 9.39 14.85
N ARG A 360 -24.43 8.51 15.74
CA ARG A 360 -23.66 8.03 16.89
C ARG A 360 -22.74 6.85 16.53
N HIS A 361 -21.98 7.05 15.46
CA HIS A 361 -20.97 6.10 15.00
C HIS A 361 -19.77 6.07 15.94
N ALA A 362 -19.08 4.94 16.03
CA ALA A 362 -17.89 4.76 16.87
C ALA A 362 -16.86 5.89 16.69
N VAL A 363 -16.47 6.22 15.45
CA VAL A 363 -15.51 7.31 15.17
C VAL A 363 -15.96 8.67 15.71
N LEU A 364 -17.25 9.01 15.58
CA LEU A 364 -17.76 10.29 16.07
C LEU A 364 -17.84 10.31 17.60
N ASN A 365 -18.16 9.17 18.22
CA ASN A 365 -18.11 9.02 19.66
C ASN A 365 -16.67 9.14 20.19
N LEU A 366 -15.69 8.55 19.50
CA LEU A 366 -14.26 8.68 19.81
C LEU A 366 -13.82 10.14 19.80
N ILE A 367 -14.09 10.87 18.71
CA ILE A 367 -13.70 12.28 18.57
C ILE A 367 -14.32 13.13 19.69
N ARG A 368 -15.56 12.85 20.08
CA ARG A 368 -16.21 13.53 21.22
C ARG A 368 -15.54 13.21 22.55
N GLN A 369 -15.16 11.96 22.79
CA GLN A 369 -14.43 11.59 24.00
C GLN A 369 -13.06 12.28 24.06
N VAL A 370 -12.32 12.30 22.96
CA VAL A 370 -11.03 13.01 22.88
C VAL A 370 -11.20 14.50 23.15
N ALA A 371 -12.22 15.13 22.56
CA ALA A 371 -12.55 16.53 22.88
C ALA A 371 -12.80 16.75 24.37
N ASN A 372 -13.53 15.84 25.04
CA ASN A 372 -13.78 15.94 26.47
C ASN A 372 -12.51 15.79 27.32
N LEU A 373 -11.55 14.97 26.89
CA LEU A 373 -10.24 14.83 27.54
C LEU A 373 -9.40 16.11 27.40
N ASP A 374 -9.48 16.78 26.25
CA ASP A 374 -8.75 18.02 25.97
C ASP A 374 -9.30 19.24 26.71
N LEU A 375 -10.61 19.27 27.02
CA LEU A 375 -11.22 20.34 27.83
C LEU A 375 -10.62 20.48 29.25
N GLY A 376 -9.89 19.46 29.74
CA GLY A 376 -9.20 19.49 31.03
C GLY A 376 -7.84 20.21 31.03
N HIS A 377 -7.28 20.54 29.85
CA HIS A 377 -5.97 21.19 29.71
C HIS A 377 -6.07 22.39 28.74
N PRO A 378 -6.41 23.59 29.24
CA PRO A 378 -6.45 24.78 28.40
C PRO A 378 -5.02 25.23 28.07
N ASN A 379 -4.40 24.62 27.05
CA ASN A 379 -3.17 25.15 26.50
C ASN A 379 -3.47 26.38 25.65
N SER A 380 -2.89 27.49 26.12
CA SER A 380 -3.07 28.85 25.69
C SER A 380 -2.30 29.15 24.40
N SER A 381 -2.97 29.04 23.25
CA SER A 381 -2.73 29.93 22.11
C SER A 381 -3.91 29.84 21.13
N SER A 382 -4.53 30.99 20.87
CA SER A 382 -5.66 31.15 19.96
C SER A 382 -5.20 31.27 18.50
N GLU A 383 -4.22 30.46 18.09
CA GLU A 383 -3.76 30.43 16.71
C GLU A 383 -4.64 29.51 15.87
N ASN A 384 -4.93 29.93 14.64
CA ASN A 384 -5.75 29.12 13.72
C ASN A 384 -5.05 27.78 13.45
N GLY A 385 -5.63 26.71 13.97
CA GLY A 385 -5.14 25.35 13.76
C GLY A 385 -4.28 24.75 14.87
N SER A 386 -4.21 25.38 16.06
CA SER A 386 -3.57 24.80 17.24
C SER A 386 -4.43 23.77 18.00
N HIS A 387 -5.72 23.60 17.63
CA HIS A 387 -6.71 22.79 18.37
C HIS A 387 -7.37 21.68 17.55
N TYR A 388 -6.59 20.91 16.77
CA TYR A 388 -7.12 19.73 16.08
C TYR A 388 -6.95 18.49 16.96
N LEU A 389 -8.09 17.88 17.31
CA LEU A 389 -8.22 16.82 18.32
C LEU A 389 -7.34 15.58 18.09
N LEU A 390 -7.06 15.22 16.84
CA LEU A 390 -6.33 13.98 16.51
C LEU A 390 -5.01 14.24 15.78
N THR A 391 -4.44 15.45 15.86
CA THR A 391 -3.16 15.74 15.20
C THR A 391 -2.06 14.82 15.68
N GLY A 392 -1.39 14.12 14.75
CA GLY A 392 -0.32 13.17 15.08
C GLY A 392 -0.80 11.83 15.62
N LYS A 393 -2.10 11.67 15.93
CA LYS A 393 -2.65 10.47 16.56
C LYS A 393 -2.90 9.35 15.55
N THR A 394 -2.84 8.12 16.04
CA THR A 394 -3.21 6.91 15.31
C THR A 394 -4.56 6.40 15.82
N VAL A 395 -5.45 5.99 14.91
CA VAL A 395 -6.77 5.46 15.27
C VAL A 395 -6.95 4.05 14.70
N PHE A 396 -7.39 3.12 15.55
CA PHE A 396 -7.70 1.74 15.20
C PHE A 396 -9.22 1.55 15.15
N LEU A 397 -9.72 0.86 14.14
CA LEU A 397 -11.13 0.71 13.83
C LEU A 397 -11.47 -0.75 13.55
N SER A 398 -12.63 -1.19 14.02
CA SER A 398 -13.14 -2.54 13.69
C SER A 398 -13.58 -2.65 12.24
N HIS A 399 -14.10 -1.58 11.66
CA HIS A 399 -14.64 -1.53 10.30
C HIS A 399 -14.11 -0.29 9.59
N GLU A 400 -14.00 -0.36 8.28
CA GLU A 400 -13.68 0.78 7.45
C GLU A 400 -14.67 1.92 7.73
N PRO A 401 -14.19 3.15 8.01
CA PRO A 401 -15.07 4.26 8.34
C PRO A 401 -15.89 4.65 7.11
N CYS A 402 -17.17 4.96 7.32
CA CYS A 402 -18.00 5.51 6.25
C CYS A 402 -17.57 6.92 5.86
N VAL A 403 -18.07 7.44 4.74
CA VAL A 403 -17.77 8.80 4.22
C VAL A 403 -17.84 9.89 5.30
N MET A 404 -18.88 9.88 6.15
CA MET A 404 -19.01 10.86 7.24
C MET A 404 -17.88 10.72 8.27
N CYS A 405 -17.57 9.50 8.70
CA CYS A 405 -16.53 9.23 9.69
C CYS A 405 -15.13 9.53 9.13
N SER A 406 -14.87 9.19 7.87
CA SER A 406 -13.63 9.50 7.16
C SER A 406 -13.43 11.03 7.05
N MET A 407 -14.49 11.78 6.75
CA MET A 407 -14.40 13.25 6.72
C MET A 407 -14.17 13.85 8.11
N ALA A 408 -14.79 13.27 9.15
CA ALA A 408 -14.56 13.69 10.54
C ALA A 408 -13.09 13.48 10.96
N LEU A 409 -12.51 12.32 10.64
CA LEU A 409 -11.10 12.01 10.89
C LEU A 409 -10.16 12.98 10.14
N LEU A 410 -10.51 13.33 8.90
CA LEU A 410 -9.78 14.32 8.10
C LEU A 410 -9.82 15.70 8.77
N HIS A 411 -11.00 16.16 9.19
CA HIS A 411 -11.15 17.42 9.92
C HIS A 411 -10.46 17.42 11.28
N SER A 412 -10.31 16.27 11.92
CA SER A 412 -9.56 16.11 13.17
C SER A 412 -8.04 15.97 12.97
N ARG A 413 -7.55 15.94 11.72
CA ARG A 413 -6.13 15.81 11.34
C ARG A 413 -5.42 14.55 11.86
N VAL A 414 -6.10 13.41 11.86
CA VAL A 414 -5.49 12.12 12.23
C VAL A 414 -4.22 11.84 11.42
N LYS A 415 -3.17 11.26 12.01
CA LYS A 415 -1.94 10.88 11.26
C LYS A 415 -2.21 9.69 10.35
N GLN A 416 -2.82 8.66 10.92
CA GLN A 416 -3.03 7.38 10.25
C GLN A 416 -4.16 6.58 10.91
N ILE A 417 -4.77 5.68 10.14
CA ILE A 417 -5.80 4.77 10.63
C ILE A 417 -5.47 3.31 10.31
N PHE A 418 -5.91 2.41 11.18
CA PHE A 418 -5.93 0.97 10.97
C PHE A 418 -7.38 0.51 11.00
N TYR A 419 -7.81 -0.31 10.05
CA TYR A 419 -9.11 -0.97 10.14
C TYR A 419 -9.04 -2.46 9.82
N LEU A 420 -9.92 -3.23 10.46
CA LEU A 420 -9.99 -4.68 10.32
C LEU A 420 -10.86 -5.11 9.13
N ASN A 421 -12.13 -4.71 9.10
CA ASN A 421 -13.07 -5.14 8.05
C ASN A 421 -13.27 -4.04 6.98
N PRO A 422 -12.87 -4.26 5.72
CA PRO A 422 -13.19 -3.35 4.60
C PRO A 422 -14.71 -3.25 4.35
N MET A 423 -15.20 -2.09 3.89
CA MET A 423 -16.62 -1.84 3.61
C MET A 423 -16.81 -1.38 2.16
N SER A 424 -16.94 -2.34 1.23
CA SER A 424 -16.94 -2.07 -0.22
C SER A 424 -18.00 -1.05 -0.68
N ARG A 425 -19.18 -1.03 -0.03
CA ARG A 425 -20.32 -0.18 -0.43
C ARG A 425 -20.42 1.15 0.31
N THR A 426 -19.90 1.25 1.53
CA THR A 426 -20.10 2.43 2.40
C THR A 426 -18.81 3.07 2.87
N GLY A 427 -17.68 2.38 2.70
CA GLY A 427 -16.35 2.78 3.12
C GLY A 427 -15.84 4.02 2.41
N GLY A 428 -15.30 4.96 3.19
CA GLY A 428 -14.70 6.21 2.71
C GLY A 428 -13.18 6.19 2.66
N CYS A 429 -12.55 5.03 2.88
CA CYS A 429 -11.09 4.85 2.99
C CYS A 429 -10.62 3.61 2.21
N GLY A 430 -11.14 3.40 1.00
CA GLY A 430 -10.75 2.28 0.11
C GLY A 430 -11.90 1.43 -0.42
N GLY A 431 -13.10 1.55 0.17
CA GLY A 431 -14.34 0.92 -0.32
C GLY A 431 -14.98 1.72 -1.46
N ALA A 432 -16.10 2.40 -1.17
CA ALA A 432 -16.85 3.16 -2.18
C ALA A 432 -16.11 4.42 -2.65
N THR A 433 -15.28 4.99 -1.80
CA THR A 433 -14.40 6.11 -2.13
C THR A 433 -13.18 6.11 -1.21
N CYS A 434 -12.21 6.98 -1.48
CA CYS A 434 -11.12 7.25 -0.57
C CYS A 434 -10.99 8.75 -0.34
N LEU A 435 -11.75 9.28 0.64
CA LEU A 435 -11.81 10.71 0.94
C LEU A 435 -10.42 11.35 1.21
N PRO A 436 -9.50 10.72 1.95
CA PRO A 436 -8.15 11.27 2.13
C PRO A 436 -7.36 11.38 0.83
N MET A 437 -7.80 10.70 -0.24
CA MET A 437 -7.17 10.72 -1.55
C MET A 437 -7.83 11.72 -2.52
N VAL A 438 -9.06 12.18 -2.26
CA VAL A 438 -9.81 13.11 -3.14
C VAL A 438 -9.09 14.46 -3.33
N HIS A 439 -9.24 15.07 -4.51
CA HIS A 439 -8.73 16.42 -4.79
C HIS A 439 -9.49 17.49 -3.97
N GLY A 440 -8.88 18.63 -3.67
CA GLY A 440 -9.44 19.67 -2.80
C GLY A 440 -9.29 19.51 -1.28
N VAL A 441 -9.05 18.30 -0.71
CA VAL A 441 -8.87 18.14 0.74
C VAL A 441 -7.51 18.64 1.26
N ASN A 442 -7.48 19.39 2.36
CA ASN A 442 -6.27 20.06 2.88
C ASN A 442 -5.41 19.20 3.84
N HIS A 443 -5.91 18.02 4.22
CA HIS A 443 -5.21 17.06 5.07
C HIS A 443 -5.33 15.66 4.47
N ARG A 444 -4.27 14.85 4.60
CA ARG A 444 -4.24 13.45 4.15
C ARG A 444 -3.63 12.59 5.25
N PHE A 445 -4.12 11.38 5.41
CA PHE A 445 -3.65 10.44 6.43
C PHE A 445 -3.44 9.05 5.83
N GLU A 446 -2.55 8.27 6.45
CA GLU A 446 -2.21 6.93 5.98
C GLU A 446 -3.29 5.92 6.40
N ILE A 447 -3.53 4.93 5.55
CA ILE A 447 -4.57 3.93 5.75
C ILE A 447 -3.92 2.55 5.73
N PHE A 448 -4.12 1.80 6.81
CA PHE A 448 -3.62 0.45 6.99
C PHE A 448 -4.80 -0.51 7.13
N ILE A 449 -4.77 -1.61 6.37
CA ILE A 449 -5.81 -2.65 6.37
C ILE A 449 -5.24 -3.86 7.07
N TRP A 450 -5.86 -4.28 8.18
CA TRP A 450 -5.45 -5.48 8.91
C TRP A 450 -5.67 -6.73 8.05
N LYS A 451 -4.73 -7.68 8.10
CA LYS A 451 -4.76 -8.90 7.27
C LYS A 451 -5.73 -9.95 7.80
N GLN A 452 -5.91 -10.01 9.12
CA GLN A 452 -6.85 -10.95 9.74
C GLN A 452 -8.28 -10.46 9.55
N THR A 453 -9.20 -11.40 9.38
CA THR A 453 -10.65 -11.12 9.42
C THR A 453 -11.23 -11.82 10.64
N VAL A 454 -12.06 -11.14 11.42
CA VAL A 454 -12.71 -11.73 12.59
C VAL A 454 -14.17 -12.02 12.25
N SER A 455 -14.50 -13.29 11.98
CA SER A 455 -15.85 -13.70 11.55
C SER A 455 -16.96 -13.28 12.53
N LYS A 456 -16.66 -13.16 13.83
CA LYS A 456 -17.62 -12.68 14.85
C LYS A 456 -17.98 -11.20 14.71
N LEU A 457 -17.11 -10.42 14.05
CA LEU A 457 -17.33 -9.02 13.75
C LEU A 457 -17.96 -8.81 12.38
N ALA A 458 -18.18 -9.88 11.59
CA ALA A 458 -18.88 -9.77 10.32
C ALA A 458 -20.33 -9.35 10.60
N ILE A 459 -20.67 -8.12 10.18
CA ILE A 459 -22.05 -7.67 10.24
C ILE A 459 -22.77 -8.34 9.08
N ASN A 460 -23.79 -9.16 9.37
CA ASN A 460 -24.60 -9.85 8.35
C ASN A 460 -24.97 -8.90 7.19
N GLU A 461 -25.10 -9.46 5.98
CA GLU A 461 -25.34 -8.82 4.66
C GLU A 461 -26.43 -7.73 4.59
N VAL A 462 -27.17 -7.48 5.68
CA VAL A 462 -28.24 -6.49 5.80
C VAL A 462 -27.72 -5.04 5.91
N LEU A 463 -26.49 -4.80 6.37
CA LEU A 463 -25.87 -3.45 6.30
C LEU A 463 -25.08 -3.21 5.00
N ASP A 464 -24.78 -4.28 4.28
CA ASP A 464 -24.28 -4.23 2.91
C ASP A 464 -25.41 -4.11 1.89
N ALA A 465 -26.68 -3.93 2.31
CA ALA A 465 -27.84 -3.66 1.45
C ALA A 465 -28.15 -2.17 1.39
#